data_AF-A0AAV5BPB7-F1
#
_entry.id   AF-A0AAV5BPB7-F1
#
_cell.length_a   1.000
_cell.length_b   1.000
_cell.length_c   1.000
_cell.angle_alpha   90.00
_cell.angle_beta   90.00
_cell.angle_gamma   90.00
#
_symmetry.space_group_name_H-M   'P 1'
#
loop_
_entity.id
_entity.type
_entity.pdbx_description
1 polymer ?
#
loop_
_entity_poly.entity_id
_entity_poly.type
_entity_poly.pdbx_seq_one_letter_code
_entity_poly.pdbx_strand_id
1 'polypeptide(L)'
;MLDSIAIHSTRFTELEADYIKKDVVAVFTPTIFDLVKQKIDYVSKYVISEILVGFYLTAYVVAMKEKKQRKFHIDCEFTESSLAAIHCSCCNMECDGMPCGHIFYVLNILRAEKLPKCCIDSRWTMGAKSAFPCIQKQAART
;
A
#
# COMPACT_ATOMS: atom_id res chain seq x y z
N MET A 1 2.13 24.09 -24.19
CA MET A 1 2.99 22.99 -24.68
C MET A 1 3.82 22.56 -23.48
N LEU A 2 3.40 21.54 -22.73
CA LEU A 2 4.15 21.06 -21.58
C LEU A 2 4.97 19.86 -22.04
N ASP A 3 6.28 20.05 -22.06
CA ASP A 3 7.24 19.00 -22.41
C ASP A 3 7.30 17.98 -21.27
N SER A 4 6.89 16.76 -21.59
CA SER A 4 6.90 15.60 -20.68
C SER A 4 8.31 15.02 -20.68
N ILE A 5 9.07 15.24 -19.60
CA ILE A 5 10.40 14.67 -19.46
C ILE A 5 10.26 13.22 -18.97
N ALA A 6 10.43 12.27 -19.89
CA ALA A 6 10.58 10.86 -19.56
C ALA A 6 11.96 10.64 -18.92
N ILE A 7 12.01 10.53 -17.58
CA ILE A 7 13.25 10.25 -16.86
C ILE A 7 13.58 8.77 -17.01
N HIS A 8 14.71 8.50 -17.66
CA HIS A 8 15.20 7.17 -17.96
C HIS A 8 15.48 6.39 -16.66
N SER A 9 14.83 5.22 -16.55
CA SER A 9 14.87 4.34 -15.38
C SER A 9 16.30 3.90 -15.03
N THR A 10 16.80 4.36 -13.89
CA THR A 10 17.99 3.78 -13.24
C THR A 10 17.63 2.38 -12.74
N ARG A 11 18.54 1.41 -12.93
CA ARG A 11 18.36 0.03 -12.46
C ARG A 11 18.31 0.01 -10.93
N PHE A 12 17.10 -0.05 -10.38
CA PHE A 12 16.82 -0.22 -8.96
C PHE A 12 17.19 -1.65 -8.54
N THR A 13 18.39 -1.81 -7.99
CA THR A 13 18.81 -3.01 -7.25
C THR A 13 17.98 -3.13 -5.97
N GLU A 14 17.30 -4.27 -5.82
CA GLU A 14 16.83 -4.88 -4.58
C GLU A 14 16.53 -3.93 -3.41
N LEU A 15 15.43 -3.19 -3.50
CA LEU A 15 14.80 -2.55 -2.35
C LEU A 15 14.12 -3.64 -1.50
N GLU A 16 14.85 -4.22 -0.54
CA GLU A 16 14.27 -4.97 0.58
C GLU A 16 13.27 -4.04 1.28
N ALA A 17 12.00 -4.43 1.32
CA ALA A 17 10.88 -3.64 1.85
C ALA A 17 10.91 -3.45 3.39
N ASP A 18 12.10 -3.48 4.00
CA ASP A 18 12.31 -3.54 5.44
C ASP A 18 11.86 -2.28 6.19
N TYR A 19 11.85 -1.13 5.53
CA TYR A 19 11.45 0.15 6.15
C TYR A 19 9.99 0.12 6.60
N ILE A 20 9.07 -0.40 5.78
CA ILE A 20 7.64 -0.41 6.09
C ILE A 20 7.17 -1.67 6.81
N LYS A 21 7.90 -2.80 6.68
CA LYS A 21 7.54 -4.08 7.32
C LYS A 21 7.34 -3.93 8.83
N LYS A 22 8.20 -3.15 9.51
CA LYS A 22 8.10 -2.93 10.96
C LYS A 22 6.79 -2.24 11.36
N ASP A 23 6.38 -1.21 10.62
CA ASP A 23 5.15 -0.48 10.88
C ASP A 23 3.91 -1.35 10.60
N VAL A 24 3.95 -2.13 9.52
CA VAL A 24 2.88 -3.08 9.16
C VAL A 24 2.63 -4.09 10.29
N VAL A 25 3.68 -4.66 10.90
CA VAL A 25 3.58 -5.60 12.04
C VAL A 25 2.90 -4.95 13.25
N ALA A 26 3.17 -3.66 13.50
CA ALA A 26 2.60 -2.95 14.64
C ALA A 26 1.13 -2.55 14.43
N VAL A 27 0.71 -2.36 13.18
CA VAL A 27 -0.63 -1.87 12.81
C VAL A 27 -1.64 -3.01 12.66
N PHE A 28 -1.28 -4.07 11.93
CA PHE A 28 -2.23 -5.11 11.52
C PHE A 28 -2.28 -6.28 12.51
N THR A 29 -3.44 -6.93 12.59
CA THR A 29 -3.54 -8.23 13.30
C THR A 29 -2.68 -9.30 12.60
N PRO A 30 -2.24 -10.36 13.30
CA PRO A 30 -1.38 -11.39 12.71
C PRO A 30 -1.92 -12.02 11.42
N THR A 31 -3.22 -12.34 11.37
CA THR A 31 -3.85 -12.91 10.16
C THR A 31 -3.82 -11.96 8.98
N ILE A 32 -4.01 -10.66 9.22
CA ILE A 32 -3.93 -9.65 8.17
C ILE A 32 -2.48 -9.40 7.76
N PHE A 33 -1.55 -9.43 8.73
CA PHE A 33 -0.13 -9.33 8.45
C PHE A 33 0.32 -10.41 7.45
N ASP A 34 -0.14 -11.64 7.57
CA ASP A 34 0.19 -12.71 6.61
C ASP A 34 -0.27 -12.39 5.18
N LEU A 35 -1.47 -11.80 5.02
CA LEU A 35 -1.98 -11.36 3.72
C LEU A 35 -1.17 -10.18 3.16
N VAL A 36 -0.85 -9.20 4.01
CA VAL A 36 -0.05 -8.04 3.63
C VAL A 36 1.38 -8.47 3.27
N LYS A 37 1.97 -9.39 4.01
CA LYS A 37 3.29 -9.96 3.73
C LYS A 37 3.34 -10.57 2.33
N GLN A 38 2.34 -11.35 1.94
CA GLN A 38 2.26 -11.87 0.57
C GLN A 38 2.24 -10.74 -0.46
N LYS A 39 1.53 -9.64 -0.21
CA LYS A 39 1.54 -8.48 -1.13
C LYS A 39 2.92 -7.79 -1.19
N ILE A 40 3.61 -7.71 -0.05
CA ILE A 40 4.97 -7.16 0.06
C ILE A 40 5.98 -8.06 -0.67
N ASP A 41 5.90 -9.37 -0.53
CA ASP A 41 6.84 -10.32 -1.17
C ASP A 41 6.78 -10.23 -2.71
N TYR A 42 5.65 -9.79 -3.27
CA TYR A 42 5.47 -9.59 -4.70
C TYR A 42 6.01 -8.26 -5.23
N VAL A 43 6.48 -7.35 -4.36
CA VAL A 43 6.94 -6.01 -4.81
C VAL A 43 8.11 -6.10 -5.79
N SER A 44 8.98 -7.10 -5.62
CA SER A 44 10.12 -7.38 -6.50
C SER A 44 9.71 -7.75 -7.93
N LYS A 45 8.45 -8.11 -8.16
CA LYS A 45 7.90 -8.48 -9.48
C LYS A 45 7.36 -7.27 -10.25
N TYR A 46 7.26 -6.11 -9.64
CA TYR A 46 6.80 -4.89 -10.31
C TYR A 46 7.96 -4.07 -10.88
N VAL A 47 7.61 -3.18 -11.81
CA VAL A 47 8.51 -2.20 -12.42
C VAL A 47 7.76 -0.91 -12.66
N ILE A 48 8.46 0.22 -12.54
CA ILE A 48 7.94 1.52 -12.98
C ILE A 48 8.05 1.61 -14.49
N SER A 49 6.92 1.83 -15.15
CA SER A 49 6.85 2.07 -16.59
C SER A 49 6.94 3.55 -16.92
N GLU A 50 6.42 4.42 -16.05
CA GLU A 50 6.35 5.86 -16.25
C GLU A 50 6.18 6.58 -14.91
N ILE A 51 6.66 7.82 -14.82
CA ILE A 51 6.44 8.73 -13.69
C ILE A 51 5.99 10.07 -14.26
N LEU A 52 4.84 10.57 -13.79
CA LEU A 52 4.31 11.87 -14.15
C LEU A 52 4.38 12.76 -12.93
N VAL A 53 5.18 13.83 -12.99
CA VAL A 53 5.43 14.73 -11.86
C VAL A 53 4.63 16.01 -12.03
N GLY A 54 3.72 16.28 -11.10
CA GLY A 54 3.04 17.56 -10.92
C GLY A 54 3.48 18.26 -9.64
N PHE A 55 2.94 19.45 -9.38
CA PHE A 55 3.33 20.27 -8.22
C PHE A 55 3.01 19.63 -6.86
N TYR A 56 1.82 19.05 -6.72
CA TYR A 56 1.34 18.40 -5.47
C TYR A 56 0.97 16.94 -5.66
N LEU A 57 1.02 16.45 -6.90
CA LEU A 57 0.60 15.11 -7.28
C LEU A 57 1.67 14.49 -8.16
N THR A 58 2.15 13.32 -7.78
CA THR A 58 3.02 12.48 -8.61
C THR A 58 2.31 11.18 -8.91
N ALA A 59 2.16 10.85 -10.19
CA ALA A 59 1.57 9.59 -10.62
C ALA A 59 2.68 8.61 -11.05
N TYR A 60 2.67 7.42 -10.46
CA TYR A 60 3.53 6.31 -10.86
C TYR A 60 2.71 5.32 -11.69
N VAL A 61 3.22 4.93 -12.85
CA VAL A 61 2.62 3.86 -13.65
C VAL A 61 3.39 2.57 -13.40
N VAL A 62 2.75 1.62 -12.73
CA VAL A 62 3.35 0.34 -12.33
C VAL A 62 2.85 -0.77 -13.25
N ALA A 63 3.76 -1.67 -13.64
CA ALA A 63 3.42 -2.89 -14.35
C ALA A 63 4.15 -4.09 -13.74
N MET A 64 3.65 -5.30 -14.00
CA MET A 64 4.40 -6.53 -13.69
C MET A 64 5.53 -6.73 -14.70
N LYS A 65 6.71 -7.15 -14.23
CA LYS A 65 7.89 -7.43 -15.07
C LYS A 65 7.58 -8.42 -16.20
N GLU A 66 6.84 -9.48 -15.89
CA GLU A 66 6.47 -10.54 -16.83
C GLU A 66 5.27 -10.17 -17.73
N LYS A 67 4.44 -9.22 -17.32
CA LYS A 67 3.19 -8.84 -18.01
C LYS A 67 3.05 -7.33 -18.11
N LYS A 68 3.91 -6.71 -18.91
CA LYS A 68 4.00 -5.24 -19.05
C LYS A 68 2.78 -4.57 -19.70
N GLN A 69 1.87 -5.35 -20.30
CA GLN A 69 0.66 -4.82 -20.95
C GLN A 69 -0.37 -4.29 -19.95
N ARG A 70 -0.41 -4.86 -18.73
CA ARG A 70 -1.32 -4.38 -17.68
C ARG A 70 -0.59 -3.35 -16.83
N LYS A 71 -1.07 -2.12 -16.90
CA LYS A 71 -0.56 -0.97 -16.16
C LYS A 71 -1.57 -0.51 -15.12
N PHE A 72 -1.05 -0.05 -13.99
CA PHE A 72 -1.84 0.52 -12.91
C PHE A 72 -1.29 1.91 -12.58
N HIS A 73 -2.19 2.86 -12.34
CA HIS A 73 -1.85 4.21 -11.93
C HIS A 73 -1.85 4.28 -10.40
N ILE A 74 -0.80 4.86 -9.84
CA ILE A 74 -0.67 5.12 -8.42
C ILE A 74 -0.47 6.62 -8.25
N ASP A 75 -1.51 7.29 -7.75
CA ASP A 75 -1.48 8.72 -7.53
C ASP A 75 -1.02 8.99 -6.10
N CYS A 76 0.04 9.78 -5.96
CA CYS A 76 0.62 10.17 -4.69
C CYS A 76 0.44 11.68 -4.48
N GLU A 77 -0.27 12.04 -3.43
CA GLU A 77 -0.46 13.44 -3.02
C GLU A 77 0.55 13.79 -1.95
N PHE A 78 1.24 14.92 -2.13
CA PHE A 78 2.26 15.39 -1.20
C PHE A 78 1.86 16.73 -0.58
N THR A 79 2.08 16.86 0.73
CA THR A 79 1.92 18.11 1.49
C THR A 79 3.22 18.37 2.24
N GLU A 80 3.83 19.54 2.06
CA GLU A 80 5.10 19.90 2.72
C GLU A 80 6.18 18.80 2.57
N SER A 81 6.30 18.24 1.36
CA SER A 81 7.24 17.16 1.02
C SER A 81 6.99 15.81 1.74
N SER A 82 5.86 15.67 2.42
CA SER A 82 5.41 14.42 3.06
C SER A 82 4.27 13.78 2.28
N LEU A 83 4.27 12.45 2.17
CA LEU A 83 3.19 11.70 1.49
C LEU A 83 1.89 11.80 2.30
N ALA A 84 0.92 12.56 1.79
CA ALA A 84 -0.36 12.80 2.43
C ALA A 84 -1.38 11.70 2.10
N ALA A 85 -1.47 11.34 0.83
CA ALA A 85 -2.37 10.29 0.36
C ALA A 85 -1.75 9.49 -0.79
N ILE A 86 -2.20 8.24 -0.92
CA ILE A 86 -1.82 7.36 -2.01
C ILE A 86 -3.04 6.56 -2.47
N HIS A 87 -3.31 6.56 -3.78
CA HIS A 87 -4.42 5.85 -4.38
C HIS A 87 -3.91 4.95 -5.50
N CYS A 88 -4.55 3.80 -5.73
CA CYS A 88 -4.19 2.90 -6.82
C CYS A 88 -5.42 2.50 -7.62
N SER A 89 -5.31 2.61 -8.95
CA SER A 89 -6.38 2.30 -9.91
C SER A 89 -6.83 0.84 -9.96
N CYS A 90 -6.25 -0.05 -9.14
CA CYS A 90 -6.72 -1.44 -8.99
C CYS A 90 -7.90 -1.59 -8.03
N CYS A 91 -8.25 -0.53 -7.30
CA CYS A 91 -9.36 -0.45 -6.36
C CYS A 91 -9.33 -1.46 -5.18
N ASN A 92 -8.17 -2.05 -4.86
CA ASN A 92 -8.08 -3.08 -3.81
C ASN A 92 -8.38 -2.52 -2.41
N MET A 93 -8.13 -1.23 -2.18
CA MET A 93 -8.46 -0.57 -0.92
C MET A 93 -9.97 -0.45 -0.76
N GLU A 94 -10.68 -0.11 -1.83
CA GLU A 94 -12.13 0.05 -1.88
C GLU A 94 -12.85 -1.30 -1.77
N CYS A 95 -12.26 -2.37 -2.32
CA CYS A 95 -12.83 -3.71 -2.26
C CYS A 95 -12.52 -4.44 -0.94
N ASP A 96 -11.26 -4.46 -0.52
CA ASP A 96 -10.81 -5.29 0.61
C ASP A 96 -10.41 -4.48 1.85
N GLY A 97 -10.36 -3.14 1.76
CA GLY A 97 -9.86 -2.28 2.84
C GLY A 97 -8.35 -2.41 3.08
N MET A 98 -7.59 -3.02 2.16
CA MET A 98 -6.16 -3.31 2.35
C MET A 98 -5.32 -2.82 1.17
N PRO A 99 -4.12 -2.26 1.44
CA PRO A 99 -3.24 -1.78 0.36
C PRO A 99 -2.88 -2.90 -0.59
N CYS A 100 -2.78 -2.63 -1.89
CA CYS A 100 -2.36 -3.61 -2.87
C CYS A 100 -0.83 -3.69 -2.96
N GLY A 101 -0.31 -4.74 -3.62
CA GLY A 101 1.12 -4.86 -3.90
C GLY A 101 1.70 -3.66 -4.68
N HIS A 102 0.90 -3.00 -5.53
CA HIS A 102 1.32 -1.79 -6.26
C HIS A 102 1.58 -0.61 -5.32
N ILE A 103 0.72 -0.41 -4.30
CA ILE A 103 0.91 0.62 -3.27
C ILE A 103 2.18 0.30 -2.49
N PHE A 104 2.36 -0.94 -2.01
CA PHE A 104 3.58 -1.33 -1.30
C PHE A 104 4.84 -1.12 -2.13
N TYR A 105 4.78 -1.40 -3.43
CA TYR A 105 5.92 -1.17 -4.33
C TYR A 105 6.28 0.32 -4.43
N VAL A 106 5.30 1.21 -4.57
CA VAL A 106 5.55 2.66 -4.60
C VAL A 106 6.02 3.18 -3.24
N LEU A 107 5.43 2.74 -2.13
CA LEU A 107 5.90 3.08 -0.78
C LEU A 107 7.35 2.66 -0.55
N ASN A 108 7.76 1.51 -1.10
CA ASN A 108 9.14 1.03 -1.05
C ASN A 108 10.09 1.94 -1.85
N ILE A 109 9.69 2.38 -3.05
CA ILE A 109 10.46 3.35 -3.86
C ILE A 109 10.62 4.68 -3.11
N LEU A 110 9.55 5.14 -2.45
CA LEU A 110 9.52 6.35 -1.65
C LEU A 110 10.25 6.20 -0.30
N ARG A 111 10.74 5.00 0.03
CA ARG A 111 11.36 4.66 1.32
C ARG A 111 10.50 5.06 2.52
N ALA A 112 9.18 4.87 2.39
CA ALA A 112 8.25 5.17 3.46
C ALA A 112 8.52 4.26 4.67
N GLU A 113 8.74 4.86 5.83
CA GLU A 113 8.92 4.13 7.10
C GLU A 113 7.58 3.82 7.77
N LYS A 114 6.52 4.56 7.42
CA LYS A 114 5.18 4.44 7.99
C LYS A 114 4.14 4.32 6.90
N LEU A 115 3.10 3.56 7.18
CA LEU A 115 1.91 3.50 6.34
C LEU A 115 1.19 4.85 6.35
N PRO A 116 0.85 5.41 5.18
CA PRO A 116 -0.06 6.55 5.11
C PRO A 116 -1.38 6.21 5.79
N LYS A 117 -2.00 7.20 6.44
CA LYS A 117 -3.27 6.98 7.16
C LYS A 117 -4.37 6.41 6.24
N CYS A 118 -4.38 6.81 4.97
CA CYS A 118 -5.32 6.29 3.97
C CYS A 118 -5.13 4.79 3.66
N CYS A 119 -4.01 4.18 4.03
CA CYS A 119 -3.73 2.75 3.87
C CYS A 119 -4.16 1.91 5.09
N ILE A 120 -4.72 2.53 6.13
CA ILE A 120 -5.05 1.88 7.40
C ILE A 120 -6.58 1.89 7.59
N ASP A 121 -7.24 0.79 7.25
CA ASP A 121 -8.65 0.58 7.62
C ASP A 121 -8.74 -0.01 9.04
N SER A 122 -9.49 0.66 9.91
CA SER A 122 -9.72 0.28 11.30
C SER A 122 -10.11 -1.19 11.49
N ARG A 123 -10.87 -1.76 10.54
CA ARG A 123 -11.33 -3.16 10.55
C ARG A 123 -10.18 -4.16 10.69
N TRP A 124 -9.03 -3.82 10.15
CA TRP A 124 -7.89 -4.72 10.02
C TRP A 124 -6.80 -4.47 11.05
N THR A 125 -6.96 -3.42 11.86
CA THR A 125 -5.98 -3.02 12.87
C THR A 125 -6.14 -3.81 14.17
N MET A 126 -5.04 -3.95 14.93
CA MET A 126 -5.06 -4.56 16.26
C MET A 126 -6.01 -3.85 17.26
N GLY A 127 -6.35 -2.58 17.01
CA GLY A 127 -7.25 -1.79 17.85
C GLY A 127 -8.75 -1.94 17.54
N ALA A 128 -9.12 -2.80 16.58
CA ALA A 128 -10.52 -3.03 16.24
C ALA A 128 -11.28 -3.63 17.44
N LYS A 129 -12.17 -2.86 18.05
CA LYS A 129 -13.10 -3.40 19.06
C LYS A 129 -14.00 -4.43 18.38
N SER A 130 -14.00 -5.66 18.87
CA SER A 130 -14.96 -6.67 18.44
C SER A 130 -16.37 -6.14 18.68
N ALA A 131 -17.12 -5.84 17.61
CA ALA A 131 -18.48 -5.31 17.68
C ALA A 131 -19.50 -6.31 18.29
N PHE A 132 -19.05 -7.51 18.63
CA PHE A 132 -19.89 -8.56 19.20
C PHE A 132 -19.53 -8.76 20.68
N PRO A 133 -20.39 -8.35 21.63
CA PRO A 133 -20.33 -8.87 22.98
C PRO A 133 -20.52 -10.39 22.91
N CYS A 134 -19.62 -11.15 23.56
CA CYS A 134 -19.86 -12.58 23.78
C CYS A 134 -21.15 -12.71 24.60
N ILE A 135 -22.21 -13.24 23.99
CA ILE A 135 -23.46 -13.58 24.68
C ILE A 135 -23.12 -14.75 25.61
N GLN A 136 -22.71 -14.45 26.84
CA GLN A 136 -22.65 -15.45 27.89
C GLN A 136 -24.10 -15.84 28.21
N LYS A 137 -24.53 -16.99 27.71
CA LYS A 137 -25.78 -17.63 28.15
C LYS A 137 -25.64 -17.86 29.65
N GLN A 138 -26.35 -17.06 30.45
CA GLN A 138 -26.58 -17.40 31.86
C GLN A 138 -27.39 -18.69 31.88
N ALA A 139 -26.74 -19.79 32.25
CA ALA A 139 -27.44 -21.00 32.63
C ALA A 139 -28.30 -20.66 33.86
N ALA A 140 -29.62 -20.68 33.67
CA ALA A 140 -30.58 -20.57 34.76
C ALA A 140 -30.25 -21.68 35.78
N ARG A 141 -29.84 -21.28 36.99
CA ARG A 141 -29.79 -22.18 38.13
C ARG A 141 -31.21 -22.38 38.62
N THR A 142 -31.60 -23.65 38.61
CA THR A 142 -32.84 -24.23 39.17
C THR A 142 -32.99 -23.89 40.65
#